data_AF-A0A091TWQ7-F1
#
_entry.id   AF-A0A091TWQ7-F1
#
_cell.length_a   1.000
_cell.length_b   1.000
_cell.length_c   1.000
_cell.angle_alpha   90.00
_cell.angle_beta   90.00
_cell.angle_gamma   90.00
#
_symmetry.space_group_name_H-M   'P 1'
#
loop_
_entity.id
_entity.type
_entity.pdbx_description
1 polymer ?
#
loop_
_entity_poly.entity_id
_entity_poly.type
_entity_poly.pdbx_seq_one_letter_code
_entity_poly.pdbx_strand_id
1 'polypeptide(L)'
;GFRYGSDIVPFSKEDEEQMKYKTEAKCFSVLGFSRSSQIQRHYYMGNQVLKVFAAKDDESAAVAFSALVHALDEMQMVAIVRYAYDRRCNPQVGVAFPYIKDAYECLIYVQLPYMEDLRQYIFSSLKNNKKCIPTADQLSAVDSLIDSMNLVYEDDDGETFEDLFKPSKIPNPHFQRLYQCLQHKAFHPSEPLPPIEQQLLEMLEMPSVVKERCQAPLEKVKALFPLKEVGKKKEEKTAQDIFKDNEDGSTSKKPKTEDEEGSFSIIKLSEGNVTSVGSVNPAEDFRTLVRQKNADFRDVSQQLINRIDQFLENKGSQYYMKGINCIRVFREEAIKLSKMQCFNDFLQALKSKVEDKALADFWEIMIQDRISLITKDEAEGSLVTSEEAEK
;
A
#
# COMPACT_ATOMS: atom_id res chain seq x y z
N GLY A 1 17.70 14.58 22.58
CA GLY A 1 18.33 13.29 22.89
C GLY A 1 18.41 12.46 21.63
N PHE A 2 19.52 11.72 21.45
CA PHE A 2 19.82 10.95 20.24
C PHE A 2 19.90 9.47 20.55
N ARG A 3 19.60 8.62 19.56
CA ARG A 3 19.82 7.16 19.70
C ARG A 3 21.28 6.86 19.38
N TYR A 4 21.95 6.18 20.29
CA TYR A 4 23.32 5.70 20.11
C TYR A 4 23.32 4.18 20.39
N GLY A 5 23.20 3.39 19.33
CA GLY A 5 22.94 1.96 19.44
C GLY A 5 21.55 1.68 20.03
N SER A 6 21.50 0.88 21.10
CA SER A 6 20.26 0.60 21.84
C SER A 6 19.81 1.76 22.73
N ASP A 7 20.73 2.64 23.11
CA ASP A 7 20.53 3.58 24.21
C ASP A 7 20.07 4.95 23.70
N ILE A 8 19.36 5.68 24.56
CA ILE A 8 18.94 7.06 24.31
C ILE A 8 19.80 7.98 25.16
N VAL A 9 20.67 8.75 24.50
CA VAL A 9 21.55 9.72 25.16
C VAL A 9 20.81 11.07 25.21
N PRO A 10 20.52 11.62 26.41
CA PRO A 10 19.97 12.96 26.52
C PRO A 10 21.03 13.95 26.03
N PHE A 11 20.64 14.79 25.08
CA PHE A 11 21.47 15.85 24.51
C PHE A 11 20.56 17.04 24.27
N SER A 12 20.92 18.18 24.85
CA SER A 12 20.17 19.42 24.78
C SER A 12 20.38 20.10 23.42
N LYS A 13 19.48 21.00 23.02
CA LYS A 13 19.65 21.73 21.75
C LYS A 13 20.79 22.76 21.85
N GLU A 14 21.01 23.27 23.06
CA GLU A 14 22.07 24.23 23.39
C GLU A 14 23.45 23.58 23.22
N ASP A 15 23.63 22.37 23.73
CA ASP A 15 24.86 21.60 23.56
C ASP A 15 25.09 21.22 22.09
N GLU A 16 24.03 20.84 21.38
CA GLU A 16 24.09 20.51 19.95
C GLU A 16 24.57 21.69 19.11
N GLU A 17 24.01 22.89 19.31
CA GLU A 17 24.39 24.08 18.54
C GLU A 17 25.82 24.56 18.85
N GLN A 18 26.31 24.32 20.08
CA GLN A 18 27.69 24.64 20.45
C GLN A 18 28.69 23.65 19.88
N MET A 19 28.37 22.35 19.92
CA MET A 19 29.28 21.27 19.46
C MET A 19 29.19 20.96 17.97
N LYS A 20 28.15 21.45 17.27
CA LYS A 20 28.00 21.26 15.82
C LYS A 20 29.21 21.80 15.06
N TYR A 21 29.66 21.04 14.07
CA TYR A 21 30.70 21.50 13.14
C TYR A 21 30.26 22.78 12.42
N LYS A 22 31.08 23.82 12.51
CA LYS A 22 30.84 25.11 11.87
C LYS A 22 31.79 25.30 10.71
N THR A 23 31.26 25.68 9.56
CA THR A 23 32.06 25.96 8.37
C THR A 23 32.61 27.38 8.45
N GLU A 24 33.91 27.56 8.18
CA GLU A 24 34.62 28.84 8.36
C GLU A 24 34.05 29.99 7.49
N ALA A 25 33.78 29.71 6.21
CA ALA A 25 33.22 30.67 5.25
C ALA A 25 32.69 29.96 4.00
N LYS A 26 32.00 30.73 3.13
CA LYS A 26 31.71 30.33 1.75
C LYS A 26 33.03 30.02 1.04
N CYS A 27 33.12 28.84 0.42
CA CYS A 27 34.32 28.44 -0.31
C CYS A 27 33.99 27.60 -1.56
N PHE A 28 34.80 27.76 -2.59
CA PHE A 28 34.82 26.91 -3.77
C PHE A 28 36.28 26.62 -4.09
N SER A 29 36.87 25.66 -3.37
CA SER A 29 38.32 25.40 -3.40
C SER A 29 38.61 24.04 -4.01
N VAL A 30 39.49 24.00 -5.00
CA VAL A 30 39.96 22.75 -5.61
C VAL A 30 40.79 21.96 -4.58
N LEU A 31 40.42 20.71 -4.37
CA LEU A 31 41.14 19.75 -3.53
C LEU A 31 42.18 18.96 -4.33
N GLY A 32 41.87 18.69 -5.60
CA GLY A 32 42.75 17.94 -6.50
C GLY A 32 42.14 17.77 -7.88
N PHE A 33 42.88 17.09 -8.76
CA PHE A 33 42.46 16.80 -10.13
C PHE A 33 42.45 15.29 -10.35
N SER A 34 41.53 14.83 -11.20
CA SER A 34 41.43 13.43 -11.61
C SER A 34 41.07 13.34 -13.10
N ARG A 35 41.24 12.16 -13.71
CA ARG A 35 40.79 11.90 -15.07
C ARG A 35 39.26 11.85 -15.11
N SER A 36 38.68 12.40 -16.17
CA SER A 36 37.22 12.37 -16.39
C SER A 36 36.65 10.93 -16.32
N SER A 37 37.39 9.94 -16.84
CA SER A 37 36.98 8.53 -16.84
C SER A 37 36.88 7.87 -15.46
N GLN A 38 37.50 8.44 -14.41
CA GLN A 38 37.38 7.92 -13.05
C GLN A 38 36.05 8.30 -12.39
N ILE A 39 35.41 9.37 -12.85
CA ILE A 39 34.17 9.87 -12.27
C ILE A 39 32.99 9.35 -13.09
N GLN A 40 32.29 8.37 -12.51
CA GLN A 40 31.13 7.76 -13.15
C GLN A 40 29.86 8.56 -12.87
N ARG A 41 29.01 8.74 -13.88
CA ARG A 41 27.75 9.50 -13.77
C ARG A 41 26.79 8.93 -12.72
N HIS A 42 26.82 7.62 -12.47
CA HIS A 42 25.97 6.99 -11.46
C HIS A 42 26.38 7.32 -10.01
N TYR A 43 27.54 7.94 -9.80
CA TYR A 43 27.95 8.46 -8.48
C TYR A 43 27.47 9.89 -8.23
N TYR A 44 26.88 10.57 -9.22
CA TYR A 44 26.40 11.94 -9.00
C TYR A 44 25.33 11.99 -7.92
N MET A 45 25.53 12.94 -7.01
CA MET A 45 24.66 13.23 -5.88
C MET A 45 24.16 14.68 -5.96
N GLY A 46 23.28 15.03 -5.03
CA GLY A 46 22.71 16.36 -4.90
C GLY A 46 21.47 16.58 -5.77
N ASN A 47 20.74 17.64 -5.45
CA ASN A 47 19.45 17.97 -6.07
C ASN A 47 19.54 19.12 -7.08
N GLN A 48 20.76 19.58 -7.38
CA GLN A 48 21.00 20.73 -8.23
C GLN A 48 22.30 20.57 -9.01
N VAL A 49 22.37 21.22 -10.16
CA VAL A 49 23.58 21.33 -10.98
C VAL A 49 23.97 22.80 -10.99
N LEU A 50 25.20 23.11 -10.60
CA LEU A 50 25.68 24.49 -10.54
C LEU A 50 26.59 24.79 -11.73
N LYS A 51 26.30 25.87 -12.44
CA LYS A 51 27.21 26.43 -13.44
C LYS A 51 28.07 27.50 -12.80
N VAL A 52 29.37 27.34 -12.89
CA VAL A 52 30.36 28.25 -12.32
C VAL A 52 30.98 29.06 -13.44
N PHE A 53 30.97 30.37 -13.27
CA PHE A 53 31.55 31.35 -14.19
C PHE A 53 32.51 32.26 -13.42
N ALA A 54 33.36 32.97 -14.17
CA ALA A 54 34.12 34.08 -13.62
C ALA A 54 33.18 35.20 -13.12
N ALA A 55 33.70 36.01 -12.20
CA ALA A 55 32.95 37.16 -11.69
C ALA A 55 32.63 38.13 -12.84
N LYS A 56 31.41 38.68 -12.83
CA LYS A 56 31.01 39.68 -13.81
C LYS A 56 31.91 40.91 -13.66
N ASP A 57 32.34 41.46 -14.79
CA ASP A 57 33.18 42.66 -14.90
C ASP A 57 34.65 42.49 -14.44
N ASP A 58 35.12 41.25 -14.24
CA ASP A 58 36.54 40.93 -14.01
C ASP A 58 37.12 40.13 -15.17
N GLU A 59 37.71 40.84 -16.13
CA GLU A 59 38.35 40.25 -17.31
C GLU A 59 39.56 39.39 -16.93
N SER A 60 40.31 39.77 -15.89
CA SER A 60 41.49 39.03 -15.46
C SER A 60 41.12 37.65 -14.92
N ALA A 61 40.06 37.58 -14.11
CA ALA A 61 39.50 36.33 -13.63
C ALA A 61 38.86 35.51 -14.77
N ALA A 62 38.22 36.16 -15.75
CA ALA A 62 37.63 35.48 -16.90
C ALA A 62 38.70 34.77 -17.76
N VAL A 63 39.81 35.45 -18.05
CA VAL A 63 40.92 34.86 -18.82
C VAL A 63 41.56 33.69 -18.06
N ALA A 64 41.82 33.86 -16.75
CA ALA A 64 42.38 32.78 -15.94
C ALA A 64 41.42 31.57 -15.83
N PHE A 65 40.12 31.82 -15.74
CA PHE A 65 39.10 30.79 -15.67
C PHE A 65 38.95 30.05 -17.01
N SER A 66 38.93 30.75 -18.14
CA SER A 66 38.87 30.14 -19.47
C SER A 66 40.12 29.27 -19.72
N ALA A 67 41.31 29.75 -19.35
CA ALA A 67 42.54 28.95 -19.44
C ALA A 67 42.46 27.65 -18.62
N LEU A 68 41.85 27.68 -17.43
CA LEU A 68 41.61 26.48 -16.62
C LEU A 68 40.60 25.53 -17.27
N VAL A 69 39.51 26.05 -17.83
CA VAL A 69 38.47 25.24 -18.50
C VAL A 69 39.07 24.52 -19.71
N HIS A 70 39.79 25.22 -20.57
CA HIS A 70 40.47 24.61 -21.72
C HIS A 70 41.52 23.58 -21.30
N ALA A 71 42.34 23.88 -20.29
CA ALA A 71 43.33 22.92 -19.81
C ALA A 71 42.71 21.62 -19.29
N LEU A 72 41.56 21.71 -18.60
CA LEU A 72 40.82 20.53 -18.15
C LEU A 72 40.25 19.73 -19.32
N ASP A 73 39.72 20.42 -20.33
CA ASP A 73 39.13 19.79 -21.51
C ASP A 73 40.19 19.09 -22.38
N GLU A 74 41.29 19.77 -22.71
CA GLU A 74 42.39 19.23 -23.50
C GLU A 74 43.06 18.03 -22.81
N MET A 75 43.21 18.09 -21.49
CA MET A 75 43.83 17.00 -20.71
C MET A 75 42.84 15.91 -20.30
N GLN A 76 41.55 16.03 -20.65
CA GLN A 76 40.49 15.11 -20.23
C GLN A 76 40.45 14.88 -18.71
N MET A 77 40.63 15.97 -17.96
CA MET A 77 40.66 16.02 -16.51
C MET A 77 39.46 16.76 -15.93
N VAL A 78 39.21 16.51 -14.65
CA VAL A 78 38.16 17.14 -13.85
C VAL A 78 38.75 17.59 -12.53
N ALA A 79 38.19 18.66 -11.95
CA ALA A 79 38.59 19.18 -10.65
C ALA A 79 37.68 18.61 -9.56
N ILE A 80 38.27 18.10 -8.48
CA ILE A 80 37.55 17.72 -7.26
C ILE A 80 37.54 18.94 -6.36
N VAL A 81 36.36 19.40 -5.97
CA VAL A 81 36.15 20.69 -5.32
C VAL A 81 35.44 20.50 -3.98
N ARG A 82 35.95 21.20 -2.96
CA ARG A 82 35.22 21.46 -1.72
C ARG A 82 34.34 22.69 -1.92
N TYR A 83 33.04 22.48 -1.85
CA TYR A 83 32.01 23.49 -2.00
C TYR A 83 31.31 23.75 -0.66
N ALA A 84 31.34 24.99 -0.19
CA ALA A 84 30.51 25.45 0.92
C ALA A 84 29.80 26.72 0.47
N TYR A 85 28.48 26.68 0.38
CA TYR A 85 27.69 27.83 -0.06
C TYR A 85 27.69 28.98 0.96
N ASP A 86 27.52 28.63 2.24
CA ASP A 86 27.50 29.55 3.37
C ASP A 86 27.96 28.82 4.65
N ARG A 87 28.29 29.57 5.71
CA ARG A 87 28.72 29.08 7.03
C ARG A 87 27.72 28.12 7.68
N ARG A 88 26.43 28.25 7.35
CA ARG A 88 25.33 27.42 7.88
C ARG A 88 25.23 26.06 7.20
N CYS A 89 25.77 25.94 5.98
CA CYS A 89 25.72 24.72 5.20
C CYS A 89 26.90 23.82 5.55
N ASN A 90 26.64 22.51 5.53
CA ASN A 90 27.72 21.54 5.57
C ASN A 90 28.50 21.62 4.26
N PRO A 91 29.85 21.54 4.31
CA PRO A 91 30.65 21.51 3.10
C PRO A 91 30.33 20.24 2.32
N GLN A 92 30.29 20.36 1.01
CA GLN A 92 30.06 19.28 0.05
C GLN A 92 31.35 19.04 -0.73
N VAL A 93 31.63 17.78 -1.03
CA VAL A 93 32.67 17.42 -2.02
C VAL A 93 31.96 17.12 -3.33
N GLY A 94 32.48 17.65 -4.43
CA GLY A 94 31.93 17.41 -5.75
C GLY A 94 32.98 17.48 -6.84
N VAL A 95 32.53 17.17 -8.06
CA VAL A 95 33.34 17.28 -9.27
C VAL A 95 32.93 18.55 -10.01
N ALA A 96 33.91 19.28 -10.53
CA ALA A 96 33.75 20.37 -11.47
C ALA A 96 34.43 19.98 -12.79
N PHE A 97 33.64 19.86 -13.86
CA PHE A 97 34.11 19.45 -15.18
C PHE A 97 33.83 20.53 -16.23
N PRO A 98 34.67 20.64 -17.28
CA PRO A 98 34.53 21.67 -18.31
C PRO A 98 33.27 21.47 -19.15
N TYR A 99 32.65 22.59 -19.52
CA TYR A 99 31.51 22.65 -20.42
C TYR A 99 31.65 23.85 -21.35
N ILE A 100 32.06 23.56 -22.59
CA ILE A 100 32.37 24.55 -23.63
C ILE A 100 31.23 24.58 -24.64
N LYS A 101 30.73 25.77 -24.95
CA LYS A 101 29.74 26.06 -25.98
C LYS A 101 30.17 27.28 -26.77
N ASP A 102 29.65 27.42 -27.99
CA ASP A 102 29.94 28.56 -28.88
C ASP A 102 29.72 29.93 -28.22
N ALA A 103 28.71 30.04 -27.34
CA ALA A 103 28.34 31.28 -26.68
C ALA A 103 29.04 31.50 -25.33
N TYR A 104 29.49 30.44 -24.64
CA TYR A 104 30.08 30.54 -23.31
C TYR A 104 30.81 29.27 -22.89
N GLU A 105 31.71 29.44 -21.94
CA GLU A 105 32.43 28.38 -21.27
C GLU A 105 32.13 28.41 -19.78
N CYS A 106 31.93 27.25 -19.17
CA CYS A 106 31.75 27.16 -17.73
C CYS A 106 32.27 25.86 -17.14
N LEU A 107 32.39 25.82 -15.81
CA LEU A 107 32.52 24.57 -15.08
C LEU A 107 31.16 24.15 -14.55
N ILE A 108 30.79 22.89 -14.77
CA ILE A 108 29.60 22.30 -14.17
C ILE A 108 30.03 21.58 -12.90
N TYR A 109 29.47 22.02 -11.76
CA TYR A 109 29.66 21.37 -10.47
C TYR A 109 28.49 20.42 -10.16
N VAL A 110 28.84 19.20 -9.77
CA VAL A 110 27.92 18.17 -9.28
C VAL A 110 28.49 17.55 -7.99
N GLN A 111 27.65 17.35 -6.99
CA GLN A 111 28.06 16.75 -5.73
C GLN A 111 28.45 15.27 -5.93
N LEU A 112 29.48 14.82 -5.21
CA LEU A 112 29.92 13.43 -5.16
C LEU A 112 29.48 12.79 -3.84
N PRO A 113 29.37 11.44 -3.78
CA PRO A 113 28.93 10.76 -2.58
C PRO A 113 30.07 10.72 -1.56
N TYR A 114 29.70 10.79 -0.28
CA TYR A 114 30.60 10.38 0.79
C TYR A 114 30.61 8.85 0.94
N MET A 115 31.53 8.34 1.76
CA MET A 115 31.64 6.90 2.02
C MET A 115 30.34 6.35 2.62
N GLU A 116 29.66 7.14 3.44
CA GLU A 116 28.41 6.83 4.13
C GLU A 116 27.20 6.78 3.18
N ASP A 117 27.28 7.44 2.01
CA ASP A 117 26.20 7.47 1.03
C ASP A 117 26.19 6.24 0.11
N LEU A 118 27.30 5.50 0.05
CA LEU A 118 27.47 4.36 -0.84
C LEU A 118 26.70 3.13 -0.33
N ARG A 119 25.83 2.57 -1.17
CA ARG A 119 25.09 1.34 -0.89
C ARG A 119 25.70 0.16 -1.64
N GLN A 120 26.40 -0.70 -0.92
CA GLN A 120 27.10 -1.85 -1.50
C GLN A 120 26.19 -3.08 -1.59
N TYR A 121 25.28 -3.09 -2.56
CA TYR A 121 24.49 -4.27 -2.87
C TYR A 121 25.23 -5.18 -3.83
N ILE A 122 25.29 -6.47 -3.49
CA ILE A 122 25.91 -7.49 -4.33
C ILE A 122 24.79 -8.23 -5.07
N PHE A 123 24.83 -8.17 -6.39
CA PHE A 123 23.91 -8.89 -7.27
C PHE A 123 24.67 -9.95 -8.08
N SER A 124 24.00 -11.07 -8.37
CA SER A 124 24.57 -12.09 -9.25
C SER A 124 24.70 -11.58 -10.68
N SER A 125 25.82 -11.86 -11.33
CA SER A 125 26.04 -11.48 -12.73
C SER A 125 25.04 -12.17 -13.65
N LEU A 126 24.33 -11.39 -14.47
CA LEU A 126 23.42 -11.91 -15.48
C LEU A 126 24.18 -12.57 -16.65
N LYS A 127 25.38 -12.06 -17.00
CA LYS A 127 26.20 -12.55 -18.13
C LYS A 127 26.64 -14.00 -17.96
N ASN A 128 26.94 -14.40 -16.72
CA ASN A 128 27.42 -15.74 -16.40
C ASN A 128 26.28 -16.69 -15.97
N ASN A 129 25.03 -16.22 -16.01
CA ASN A 129 23.89 -17.00 -15.56
C ASN A 129 23.39 -17.92 -16.66
N LYS A 130 23.71 -19.22 -16.54
CA LYS A 130 23.29 -20.27 -17.49
C LYS A 130 21.76 -20.39 -17.66
N LYS A 131 20.97 -19.86 -16.72
CA LYS A 131 19.50 -19.89 -16.77
C LYS A 131 18.89 -18.80 -17.65
N CYS A 132 19.64 -17.74 -17.94
CA CYS A 132 19.15 -16.53 -18.61
C CYS A 132 19.97 -16.19 -19.86
N ILE A 133 20.42 -17.21 -20.59
CA ILE A 133 21.15 -17.01 -21.85
C ILE A 133 20.11 -16.76 -22.96
N PRO A 134 20.12 -15.58 -23.61
CA PRO A 134 19.20 -15.28 -24.69
C PRO A 134 19.53 -16.13 -25.93
N THR A 135 18.50 -16.49 -26.70
CA THR A 135 18.68 -17.15 -28.00
C THR A 135 19.07 -16.13 -29.08
N ALA A 136 19.62 -16.60 -30.19
CA ALA A 136 19.96 -15.72 -31.33
C ALA A 136 18.73 -14.97 -31.86
N ASP A 137 17.58 -15.64 -31.93
CA ASP A 137 16.31 -15.03 -32.36
C ASP A 137 15.83 -13.94 -31.39
N GLN A 138 16.03 -14.16 -30.09
CA GLN A 138 15.72 -13.16 -29.05
C GLN A 138 16.62 -11.94 -29.16
N LEU A 139 17.91 -12.13 -29.41
CA LEU A 139 18.85 -11.02 -29.64
C LEU A 139 18.45 -10.23 -30.89
N SER A 140 18.22 -10.90 -32.01
CA SER A 140 17.80 -10.24 -33.27
C SER A 140 16.47 -9.49 -33.15
N ALA A 141 15.51 -10.02 -32.37
CA ALA A 141 14.25 -9.35 -32.12
C ALA A 141 14.42 -8.08 -31.28
N VAL A 142 15.32 -8.10 -30.29
CA VAL A 142 15.65 -6.91 -29.47
C VAL A 142 16.43 -5.89 -30.29
N ASP A 143 17.38 -6.32 -31.13
CA ASP A 143 18.11 -5.43 -32.04
C ASP A 143 17.15 -4.71 -32.99
N SER A 144 16.24 -5.46 -33.63
CA SER A 144 15.18 -4.88 -34.48
C SER A 144 14.28 -3.91 -33.72
N LEU A 145 14.04 -4.16 -32.43
CA LEU A 145 13.25 -3.27 -31.59
C LEU A 145 14.01 -1.96 -31.30
N ILE A 146 15.30 -2.05 -30.96
CA ILE A 146 16.17 -0.89 -30.72
C ILE A 146 16.19 0.03 -31.95
N ASP A 147 16.39 -0.55 -33.14
CA ASP A 147 16.41 0.21 -34.40
C ASP A 147 15.05 0.89 -34.67
N SER A 148 13.95 0.18 -34.40
CA SER A 148 12.59 0.69 -34.61
C SER A 148 12.16 1.76 -33.60
N MET A 149 12.71 1.74 -32.39
CA MET A 149 12.38 2.68 -31.30
C MET A 149 13.40 3.80 -31.14
N ASN A 150 14.36 3.93 -32.06
CA ASN A 150 15.30 5.04 -32.04
C ASN A 150 14.56 6.39 -32.19
N LEU A 151 14.87 7.33 -31.30
CA LEU A 151 14.27 8.67 -31.23
C LEU A 151 15.15 9.75 -31.87
N VAL A 152 16.38 9.39 -32.26
CA VAL A 152 17.36 10.32 -32.79
C VAL A 152 17.72 9.89 -34.22
N TYR A 153 17.53 10.80 -35.18
CA TYR A 153 17.95 10.57 -36.58
C TYR A 153 19.15 11.42 -36.94
N GLU A 154 20.05 10.85 -37.72
CA GLU A 154 21.10 11.57 -38.43
C GLU A 154 20.48 12.15 -39.70
N ASP A 155 20.62 13.46 -39.91
CA ASP A 155 20.32 14.08 -41.20
C ASP A 155 21.32 13.61 -42.28
N ASP A 156 20.99 13.79 -43.56
CA ASP A 156 21.82 13.39 -44.73
C ASP A 156 23.28 13.91 -44.69
N ASP A 157 23.56 14.97 -43.92
CA ASP A 157 24.88 15.57 -43.77
C ASP A 157 25.73 14.95 -42.64
N GLY A 158 25.17 14.03 -41.84
CA GLY A 158 25.89 13.29 -40.78
C GLY A 158 26.34 14.11 -39.55
N GLU A 159 26.03 15.42 -39.52
CA GLU A 159 26.45 16.33 -38.44
C GLU A 159 25.29 16.77 -37.52
N THR A 160 24.05 16.80 -38.02
CA THR A 160 22.87 17.13 -37.21
C THR A 160 22.08 15.90 -36.82
N PHE A 161 21.86 15.77 -35.52
CA PHE A 161 20.97 14.77 -34.94
C PHE A 161 19.61 15.42 -34.64
N GLU A 162 18.58 15.07 -35.40
CA GLU A 162 17.21 15.47 -35.07
C GLU A 162 16.63 14.50 -34.02
N ASP A 163 16.55 14.98 -32.78
CA ASP A 163 15.81 14.31 -31.71
C ASP A 163 14.30 14.60 -31.85
N LEU A 164 13.53 13.57 -32.20
CA LEU A 164 12.09 13.60 -32.38
C LEU A 164 11.32 13.93 -31.11
N PHE A 165 11.89 13.57 -29.95
CA PHE A 165 11.20 13.69 -28.67
C PHE A 165 12.16 14.22 -27.62
N LYS A 166 11.99 15.51 -27.27
CA LYS A 166 12.89 16.26 -26.38
C LYS A 166 12.27 16.47 -24.98
N PRO A 167 12.32 15.49 -24.06
CA PRO A 167 11.81 15.63 -22.69
C PRO A 167 12.33 16.85 -21.93
N SER A 168 13.56 17.28 -22.20
CA SER A 168 14.17 18.45 -21.53
C SER A 168 13.46 19.78 -21.85
N LYS A 169 12.70 19.84 -22.95
CA LYS A 169 11.87 20.99 -23.32
C LYS A 169 10.45 20.90 -22.80
N ILE A 170 10.05 19.73 -22.26
CA ILE A 170 8.72 19.49 -21.72
C ILE A 170 8.69 19.95 -20.26
N PRO A 171 7.86 20.93 -19.88
CA PRO A 171 7.71 21.34 -18.49
C PRO A 171 7.00 20.24 -17.69
N ASN A 172 7.12 20.30 -16.35
CA ASN A 172 6.43 19.33 -15.49
C ASN A 172 4.90 19.41 -15.68
N PRO A 173 4.25 18.34 -16.16
CA PRO A 173 2.82 18.34 -16.50
C PRO A 173 1.90 18.55 -15.28
N HIS A 174 2.42 18.30 -14.06
CA HIS A 174 1.68 18.51 -12.83
C HIS A 174 1.16 19.95 -12.68
N PHE A 175 1.95 20.95 -13.08
CA PHE A 175 1.54 22.35 -12.94
C PHE A 175 0.36 22.69 -13.84
N GLN A 176 0.39 22.26 -15.10
CA GLN A 176 -0.75 22.49 -16.00
C GLN A 176 -2.00 21.73 -15.53
N ARG A 177 -1.85 20.47 -15.10
CA ARG A 177 -2.96 19.73 -14.51
C ARG A 177 -3.54 20.42 -13.27
N LEU A 178 -2.69 21.00 -12.43
CA LEU A 178 -3.12 21.76 -11.26
C LEU A 178 -3.89 23.03 -11.69
N TYR A 179 -3.38 23.80 -12.64
CA TYR A 179 -4.03 25.02 -13.13
C TYR A 179 -5.37 24.74 -13.79
N GLN A 180 -5.46 23.66 -14.56
CA GLN A 180 -6.71 23.17 -15.13
C GLN A 180 -7.76 22.90 -14.02
N CYS A 181 -7.37 22.14 -12.99
CA CYS A 181 -8.26 21.83 -11.88
C CYS A 181 -8.67 23.07 -11.09
N LEU A 182 -7.72 23.98 -10.82
CA LEU A 182 -7.98 25.23 -10.10
C LEU A 182 -8.93 26.13 -10.88
N GLN A 183 -8.69 26.32 -12.17
CA GLN A 183 -9.55 27.11 -13.05
C GLN A 183 -10.97 26.51 -13.08
N HIS A 184 -11.07 25.19 -13.29
CA HIS A 184 -12.37 24.52 -13.31
C HIS A 184 -13.14 24.68 -12.00
N LYS A 185 -12.48 24.48 -10.86
CA LYS A 185 -13.11 24.63 -9.54
C LYS A 185 -13.44 26.08 -9.18
N ALA A 186 -12.70 27.05 -9.71
CA ALA A 186 -12.99 28.47 -9.50
C ALA A 186 -14.30 28.88 -10.20
N PHE A 187 -14.53 28.40 -11.42
CA PHE A 187 -15.74 28.72 -12.20
C PHE A 187 -16.92 27.75 -11.93
N HIS A 188 -16.62 26.49 -11.56
CA HIS A 188 -17.60 25.45 -11.30
C HIS A 188 -17.34 24.77 -9.94
N PRO A 189 -17.70 25.42 -8.80
CA PRO A 189 -17.38 24.91 -7.47
C PRO A 189 -18.02 23.55 -7.15
N SER A 190 -19.25 23.34 -7.62
CA SER A 190 -20.07 22.14 -7.37
C SER A 190 -19.79 20.97 -8.32
N GLU A 191 -19.11 21.19 -9.44
CA GLU A 191 -18.83 20.15 -10.43
C GLU A 191 -17.62 19.29 -10.01
N PRO A 192 -17.52 18.02 -10.43
CA PRO A 192 -16.36 17.18 -10.17
C PRO A 192 -15.08 17.74 -10.84
N LEU A 193 -13.95 17.13 -10.55
CA LEU A 193 -12.70 17.51 -11.22
C LEU A 193 -12.79 17.21 -12.72
N PRO A 194 -12.27 18.10 -13.59
CA PRO A 194 -12.29 17.86 -15.03
C PRO A 194 -11.41 16.64 -15.37
N PRO A 195 -11.69 15.94 -16.48
CA PRO A 195 -10.77 14.93 -17.01
C PRO A 195 -9.43 15.59 -17.40
N ILE A 196 -8.39 14.76 -17.57
CA ILE A 196 -7.09 15.26 -18.05
C ILE A 196 -7.25 15.73 -19.49
N GLU A 197 -6.74 16.92 -19.79
CA GLU A 197 -6.71 17.44 -21.17
C GLU A 197 -5.90 16.53 -22.09
N GLN A 198 -6.45 16.22 -23.27
CA GLN A 198 -5.81 15.35 -24.25
C GLN A 198 -4.45 15.89 -24.71
N GLN A 199 -4.33 17.21 -24.88
CA GLN A 199 -3.06 17.86 -25.24
C GLN A 199 -1.94 17.59 -24.22
N LEU A 200 -2.27 17.47 -22.93
CA LEU A 200 -1.29 17.12 -21.89
C LEU A 200 -0.80 15.67 -22.05
N LEU A 201 -1.70 14.77 -22.45
CA LEU A 201 -1.36 13.37 -22.72
C LEU A 201 -0.55 13.25 -24.01
N GLU A 202 -0.98 13.89 -25.09
CA GLU A 202 -0.29 13.91 -26.39
C GLU A 202 1.16 14.39 -26.27
N MET A 203 1.42 15.38 -25.40
CA MET A 203 2.78 15.87 -25.14
C MET A 203 3.69 14.82 -24.47
N LEU A 204 3.12 13.87 -23.72
CA LEU A 204 3.84 12.82 -22.99
C LEU A 204 3.87 11.48 -23.75
N GLU A 205 3.01 11.33 -24.75
CA GLU A 205 2.92 10.12 -25.55
C GLU A 205 4.09 9.99 -26.54
N MET A 206 4.34 8.73 -26.94
CA MET A 206 5.33 8.41 -27.96
C MET A 206 4.92 9.03 -29.30
N PRO A 207 5.86 9.62 -30.07
CA PRO A 207 5.58 10.08 -31.42
C PRO A 207 4.95 9.00 -32.31
N SER A 208 3.91 9.36 -33.07
CA SER A 208 3.14 8.42 -33.90
C SER A 208 4.00 7.62 -34.89
N VAL A 209 5.00 8.26 -35.49
CA VAL A 209 5.96 7.64 -36.42
C VAL A 209 6.71 6.47 -35.76
N VAL A 210 7.10 6.63 -34.50
CA VAL A 210 7.82 5.59 -33.75
C VAL A 210 6.87 4.46 -33.36
N LYS A 211 5.63 4.80 -32.98
CA LYS A 211 4.58 3.84 -32.63
C LYS A 211 4.25 2.89 -33.77
N GLU A 212 4.14 3.41 -35.00
CA GLU A 212 3.88 2.59 -36.19
C GLU A 212 5.07 1.68 -36.53
N ARG A 213 6.30 2.22 -36.45
CA ARG A 213 7.54 1.46 -36.70
C ARG A 213 7.75 0.31 -35.72
N CYS A 214 7.50 0.53 -34.43
CA CYS A 214 7.81 -0.46 -33.40
C CYS A 214 6.77 -1.59 -33.28
N GLN A 215 5.59 -1.45 -33.89
CA GLN A 215 4.50 -2.42 -33.75
C GLN A 215 4.92 -3.84 -34.13
N ALA A 216 5.52 -4.02 -35.31
CA ALA A 216 5.92 -5.35 -35.79
C ALA A 216 7.07 -5.97 -34.98
N PRO A 217 8.17 -5.25 -34.63
CA PRO A 217 9.19 -5.77 -33.71
C PRO A 217 8.65 -6.11 -32.32
N LEU A 218 7.74 -5.29 -31.76
CA LEU A 218 7.14 -5.56 -30.46
C LEU A 218 6.32 -6.87 -30.45
N GLU A 219 5.56 -7.15 -31.50
CA GLU A 219 4.82 -8.40 -31.63
C GLU A 219 5.74 -9.62 -31.69
N LYS A 220 6.89 -9.51 -32.39
CA LYS A 220 7.92 -10.56 -32.41
C LYS A 220 8.54 -10.79 -31.03
N VAL A 221 8.89 -9.71 -30.32
CA VAL A 221 9.42 -9.81 -28.95
C VAL A 221 8.38 -10.45 -28.02
N LYS A 222 7.12 -10.04 -28.09
CA LYS A 222 6.04 -10.63 -27.30
C LYS A 222 5.88 -12.14 -27.55
N ALA A 223 6.08 -12.60 -28.79
CA ALA A 223 6.02 -14.02 -29.12
C ALA A 223 7.24 -14.81 -28.60
N LEU A 224 8.43 -14.23 -28.65
CA LEU A 224 9.70 -14.89 -28.27
C LEU A 224 9.99 -14.90 -26.76
N PHE A 225 9.35 -14.00 -26.00
CA PHE A 225 9.52 -13.87 -24.54
C PHE A 225 8.21 -14.20 -23.81
N PRO A 226 7.94 -15.48 -23.52
CA PRO A 226 6.71 -15.87 -22.82
C PRO A 226 6.77 -15.43 -21.35
N LEU A 227 5.99 -14.40 -21.01
CA LEU A 227 5.83 -13.92 -19.64
C LEU A 227 4.56 -14.51 -19.02
N LYS A 228 4.66 -15.02 -17.80
CA LYS A 228 3.52 -15.47 -17.00
C LYS A 228 3.33 -14.54 -15.83
N GLU A 229 2.15 -13.93 -15.73
CA GLU A 229 1.79 -13.18 -14.54
C GLU A 229 1.60 -14.16 -13.38
N VAL A 230 2.47 -14.06 -12.38
CA VAL A 230 2.26 -14.74 -11.10
C VAL A 230 1.37 -13.83 -10.28
N GLY A 231 0.20 -14.34 -9.89
CA GLY A 231 -0.93 -13.57 -9.36
C GLY A 231 -0.53 -12.35 -8.52
N LYS A 232 -0.97 -11.17 -8.95
CA LYS A 232 -0.83 -9.94 -8.17
C LYS A 232 -1.49 -10.16 -6.81
N LYS A 233 -0.89 -9.65 -5.73
CA LYS A 233 -1.66 -9.35 -4.51
C LYS A 233 -2.87 -8.53 -4.97
N LYS A 234 -4.09 -9.00 -4.71
CA LYS A 234 -5.32 -8.26 -5.03
C LYS A 234 -5.12 -6.84 -4.54
N GLU A 235 -5.14 -5.88 -5.47
CA GLU A 235 -5.32 -4.48 -5.10
C GLU A 235 -6.59 -4.43 -4.23
N GLU A 236 -6.48 -3.80 -3.07
CA GLU A 236 -7.63 -3.62 -2.18
C GLU A 236 -8.72 -2.93 -3.02
N LYS A 237 -9.77 -3.68 -3.36
CA LYS A 237 -10.90 -3.14 -4.11
C LYS A 237 -11.45 -1.97 -3.29
N THR A 238 -11.23 -0.76 -3.78
CA THR A 238 -11.78 0.44 -3.16
C THR A 238 -13.30 0.37 -3.24
N ALA A 239 -14.02 0.96 -2.29
CA ALA A 239 -15.49 0.94 -2.26
C ALA A 239 -16.13 1.34 -3.61
N GLN A 240 -15.46 2.20 -4.39
CA GLN A 240 -15.91 2.62 -5.72
C GLN A 240 -16.01 1.47 -6.76
N ASP A 241 -15.19 0.42 -6.66
CA ASP A 241 -15.27 -0.76 -7.54
C ASP A 241 -16.38 -1.75 -7.10
N ILE A 242 -16.85 -1.62 -5.86
CA ILE A 242 -17.94 -2.44 -5.31
C ILE A 242 -19.31 -1.84 -5.67
N PHE A 243 -19.39 -0.51 -5.78
CA PHE A 243 -20.65 0.20 -6.03
C PHE A 243 -20.87 0.61 -7.50
N LYS A 244 -19.94 0.35 -8.42
CA LYS A 244 -20.07 0.74 -9.85
C LYS A 244 -20.84 -0.23 -10.75
N ASP A 245 -21.23 -1.40 -10.25
CA ASP A 245 -22.16 -2.29 -10.97
C ASP A 245 -23.59 -1.98 -10.54
N ASN A 246 -24.24 -1.01 -11.19
CA ASN A 246 -25.68 -0.98 -11.52
C ASN A 246 -26.12 0.45 -11.94
N GLU A 247 -25.76 0.86 -13.16
CA GLU A 247 -26.48 1.92 -13.88
C GLU A 247 -27.03 1.46 -15.24
N ASP A 248 -27.24 0.15 -15.42
CA ASP A 248 -28.04 -0.37 -16.53
C ASP A 248 -29.26 -1.14 -16.01
N GLY A 249 -30.43 -0.66 -16.45
CA GLY A 249 -31.72 -0.95 -15.85
C GLY A 249 -32.17 -2.40 -15.99
N SER A 250 -32.50 -3.03 -14.86
CA SER A 250 -33.65 -3.92 -14.79
C SER A 250 -34.35 -3.76 -13.44
N THR A 251 -35.55 -3.19 -13.47
CA THR A 251 -36.44 -3.08 -12.32
C THR A 251 -36.98 -4.46 -11.95
N SER A 252 -36.33 -5.14 -11.01
CA SER A 252 -36.94 -6.24 -10.27
C SER A 252 -37.51 -5.71 -8.96
N LYS A 253 -38.83 -5.85 -8.83
CA LYS A 253 -39.68 -5.31 -7.76
C LYS A 253 -39.15 -5.72 -6.38
N LYS A 254 -38.78 -4.73 -5.53
CA LYS A 254 -38.66 -4.94 -4.08
C LYS A 254 -40.05 -5.14 -3.47
N PRO A 255 -40.25 -6.13 -2.58
CA PRO A 255 -41.42 -6.13 -1.71
C PRO A 255 -41.20 -5.07 -0.62
N LYS A 256 -42.21 -4.22 -0.41
CA LYS A 256 -42.28 -3.32 0.73
C LYS A 256 -42.38 -4.13 2.02
N THR A 257 -41.59 -3.79 3.03
CA THR A 257 -41.94 -4.03 4.43
C THR A 257 -41.66 -2.74 5.19
N GLU A 258 -42.70 -2.28 5.86
CA GLU A 258 -42.73 -1.08 6.71
C GLU A 258 -42.09 -1.41 8.07
N ASP A 259 -41.39 -0.41 8.60
CA ASP A 259 -41.03 -0.14 10.00
C ASP A 259 -40.42 -1.25 10.87
N GLU A 260 -39.11 -1.13 11.13
CA GLU A 260 -38.54 -1.30 12.47
C GLU A 260 -37.31 -0.37 12.61
N GLU A 261 -37.48 0.73 13.35
CA GLU A 261 -36.38 1.55 13.86
C GLU A 261 -35.51 0.72 14.81
N GLY A 262 -34.36 0.26 14.32
CA GLY A 262 -33.41 -0.52 15.12
C GLY A 262 -31.97 -0.22 14.76
N SER A 263 -31.32 0.63 15.56
CA SER A 263 -29.86 0.75 15.76
C SER A 263 -28.98 0.23 14.61
N PHE A 264 -28.65 1.11 13.67
CA PHE A 264 -27.66 0.85 12.63
C PHE A 264 -26.24 0.95 13.24
N SER A 265 -25.71 -0.17 13.71
CA SER A 265 -24.35 -0.26 14.26
C SER A 265 -23.38 -0.82 13.21
N ILE A 266 -22.29 -0.10 12.94
CA ILE A 266 -21.20 -0.43 12.00
C ILE A 266 -20.64 -1.86 12.15
N ILE A 267 -20.80 -2.49 13.32
CA ILE A 267 -20.35 -3.85 13.62
C ILE A 267 -21.08 -4.92 12.77
N LYS A 268 -22.33 -4.69 12.37
CA LYS A 268 -23.12 -5.64 11.57
C LYS A 268 -22.65 -5.80 10.12
N LEU A 269 -21.80 -4.88 9.63
CA LEU A 269 -21.20 -4.96 8.30
C LEU A 269 -19.86 -5.72 8.30
N SER A 270 -19.18 -5.77 9.46
CA SER A 270 -17.92 -6.51 9.63
C SER A 270 -18.12 -7.99 9.96
N GLU A 271 -19.27 -8.34 10.55
CA GLU A 271 -19.65 -9.72 10.80
C GLU A 271 -20.38 -10.26 9.57
N GLY A 272 -19.63 -10.93 8.69
CA GLY A 272 -20.22 -11.62 7.54
C GLY A 272 -21.37 -12.55 7.96
N ASN A 273 -22.27 -12.87 7.03
CA ASN A 273 -23.44 -13.72 7.26
C ASN A 273 -23.15 -14.85 8.26
N VAL A 274 -23.81 -14.81 9.42
CA VAL A 274 -23.66 -15.83 10.46
C VAL A 274 -24.16 -17.16 9.89
N THR A 275 -23.25 -18.09 9.65
CA THR A 275 -23.53 -19.44 9.12
C THR A 275 -23.46 -20.53 10.19
N SER A 276 -22.91 -20.24 11.37
CA SER A 276 -22.80 -21.16 12.52
C SER A 276 -22.74 -20.39 13.84
N VAL A 277 -23.06 -21.06 14.96
CA VAL A 277 -23.03 -20.45 16.30
C VAL A 277 -21.58 -20.22 16.74
N GLY A 278 -21.17 -18.95 16.86
CA GLY A 278 -19.81 -18.54 17.17
C GLY A 278 -19.46 -18.59 18.66
N SER A 279 -18.18 -18.40 18.95
CA SER A 279 -17.63 -18.40 20.32
C SER A 279 -17.77 -17.08 21.06
N VAL A 280 -18.01 -15.98 20.33
CA VAL A 280 -17.95 -14.62 20.83
C VAL A 280 -19.30 -14.19 21.40
N ASN A 281 -20.38 -14.29 20.61
CA ASN A 281 -21.78 -13.98 20.99
C ASN A 281 -22.79 -15.10 20.61
N PRO A 282 -22.67 -16.30 21.20
CA PRO A 282 -23.45 -17.48 20.82
C PRO A 282 -24.98 -17.32 20.95
N ALA A 283 -25.45 -16.49 21.88
CA ALA A 283 -26.89 -16.27 22.09
C ALA A 283 -27.54 -15.44 20.96
N GLU A 284 -26.83 -14.44 20.43
CA GLU A 284 -27.31 -13.62 19.31
C GLU A 284 -27.17 -14.36 17.97
N ASP A 285 -26.09 -15.13 17.81
CA ASP A 285 -25.88 -16.00 16.66
C ASP A 285 -27.01 -17.04 16.55
N PHE A 286 -27.37 -17.68 17.67
CA PHE A 286 -28.48 -18.63 17.71
C PHE A 286 -29.82 -17.97 17.33
N ARG A 287 -30.14 -16.81 17.90
CA ARG A 287 -31.38 -16.08 17.56
C ARG A 287 -31.43 -15.69 16.08
N THR A 288 -30.29 -15.33 15.50
CA THR A 288 -30.19 -14.97 14.08
C THR A 288 -30.38 -16.19 13.18
N LEU A 289 -29.75 -17.32 13.51
CA LEU A 289 -29.86 -18.57 12.76
C LEU A 289 -31.27 -19.17 12.83
N VAL A 290 -31.94 -19.06 13.99
CA VAL A 290 -33.32 -19.54 14.17
C VAL A 290 -34.34 -18.70 13.39
N ARG A 291 -34.07 -17.40 13.20
CA ARG A 291 -34.91 -16.51 12.38
C ARG A 291 -34.72 -16.71 10.87
N GLN A 292 -33.61 -17.30 10.45
CA GLN A 292 -33.37 -17.63 9.05
C GLN A 292 -34.16 -18.88 8.65
N LYS A 293 -35.09 -18.73 7.70
CA LYS A 293 -36.03 -19.79 7.23
C LYS A 293 -35.37 -21.05 6.62
N ASN A 294 -34.04 -21.10 6.48
CA ASN A 294 -33.31 -22.15 5.76
C ASN A 294 -32.53 -23.12 6.66
N ALA A 295 -32.53 -22.97 7.99
CA ALA A 295 -31.77 -23.84 8.88
C ALA A 295 -32.68 -24.80 9.66
N ASP A 296 -32.30 -26.09 9.75
CA ASP A 296 -33.02 -27.04 10.61
C ASP A 296 -32.72 -26.72 12.09
N PHE A 297 -33.77 -26.41 12.84
CA PHE A 297 -33.70 -26.04 14.25
C PHE A 297 -32.92 -27.06 15.09
N ARG A 298 -33.01 -28.35 14.76
CA ARG A 298 -32.32 -29.42 15.50
C ARG A 298 -30.80 -29.27 15.39
N ASP A 299 -30.28 -28.98 14.20
CA ASP A 299 -28.84 -28.85 13.96
C ASP A 299 -28.27 -27.59 14.60
N VAL A 300 -29.00 -26.48 14.52
CA VAL A 300 -28.62 -25.20 15.15
C VAL A 300 -28.64 -25.34 16.69
N SER A 301 -29.61 -26.07 17.23
CA SER A 301 -29.68 -26.39 18.67
C SER A 301 -28.49 -27.25 19.09
N GLN A 302 -28.12 -28.27 18.31
CA GLN A 302 -26.97 -29.12 18.64
C GLN A 302 -25.65 -28.34 18.63
N GLN A 303 -25.49 -27.38 17.71
CA GLN A 303 -24.33 -26.49 17.70
C GLN A 303 -24.26 -25.62 18.96
N LEU A 304 -25.40 -25.08 19.40
CA LEU A 304 -25.47 -24.31 20.64
C LEU A 304 -25.16 -25.19 21.86
N ILE A 305 -25.69 -26.41 21.92
CA ILE A 305 -25.45 -27.37 23.00
C ILE A 305 -23.96 -27.72 23.11
N ASN A 306 -23.30 -28.01 21.99
CA ASN A 306 -21.86 -28.29 21.98
C ASN A 306 -21.04 -27.09 22.48
N ARG A 307 -21.49 -25.87 22.19
CA ARG A 307 -20.84 -24.64 22.66
C ARG A 307 -21.05 -24.41 24.15
N ILE A 308 -22.24 -24.72 24.66
CA ILE A 308 -22.53 -24.69 26.10
C ILE A 308 -21.64 -25.73 26.82
N ASP A 309 -21.53 -26.95 26.30
CA ASP A 309 -20.64 -28.00 26.87
C ASP A 309 -19.17 -27.51 26.94
N GLN A 310 -18.65 -26.85 25.88
CA GLN A 310 -17.30 -26.27 25.88
C GLN A 310 -17.12 -25.13 26.90
N PHE A 311 -18.17 -24.37 27.20
CA PHE A 311 -18.11 -23.34 28.24
C PHE A 311 -18.12 -23.94 29.65
N LEU A 312 -18.83 -25.06 29.84
CA LEU A 312 -18.88 -25.79 31.11
C LEU A 312 -17.55 -26.48 31.44
N GLU A 313 -16.76 -26.88 30.45
CA GLU A 313 -15.43 -27.48 30.65
C GLU A 313 -14.39 -26.50 31.21
N ASN A 314 -14.51 -25.20 30.92
CA ASN A 314 -13.51 -24.19 31.28
C ASN A 314 -13.64 -23.64 32.71
N LYS A 315 -14.63 -24.10 33.50
CA LYS A 315 -14.86 -23.79 34.94
C LYS A 315 -14.70 -22.33 35.37
N GLY A 316 -15.01 -21.37 34.49
CA GLY A 316 -14.89 -19.94 34.77
C GLY A 316 -16.26 -19.26 34.97
N SER A 317 -16.39 -18.41 35.98
CA SER A 317 -17.65 -17.70 36.30
C SER A 317 -18.23 -16.90 35.10
N GLN A 318 -17.38 -16.28 34.28
CA GLN A 318 -17.83 -15.56 33.08
C GLN A 318 -18.41 -16.48 31.99
N TYR A 319 -17.91 -17.72 31.90
CA TYR A 319 -18.40 -18.72 30.95
C TYR A 319 -19.70 -19.36 31.45
N TYR A 320 -19.86 -19.52 32.75
CA TYR A 320 -21.13 -19.94 33.35
C TYR A 320 -22.26 -18.94 33.08
N MET A 321 -22.00 -17.64 33.26
CA MET A 321 -23.00 -16.60 32.95
C MET A 321 -23.36 -16.56 31.45
N LYS A 322 -22.37 -16.75 30.56
CA LYS A 322 -22.62 -16.86 29.11
C LYS A 322 -23.42 -18.11 28.75
N GLY A 323 -23.11 -19.25 29.36
CA GLY A 323 -23.85 -20.50 29.19
C GLY A 323 -25.31 -20.36 29.62
N ILE A 324 -25.58 -19.79 30.79
CA ILE A 324 -26.94 -19.53 31.30
C ILE A 324 -27.73 -18.63 30.35
N ASN A 325 -27.11 -17.54 29.86
CA ASN A 325 -27.77 -16.66 28.89
C ASN A 325 -28.13 -17.40 27.59
N CYS A 326 -27.27 -18.32 27.12
CA CYS A 326 -27.57 -19.16 25.95
C CYS A 326 -28.74 -20.12 26.22
N ILE A 327 -28.80 -20.74 27.40
CA ILE A 327 -29.89 -21.63 27.80
C ILE A 327 -31.22 -20.87 27.89
N ARG A 328 -31.21 -19.64 28.43
CA ARG A 328 -32.41 -18.79 28.49
C ARG A 328 -32.94 -18.44 27.09
N VAL A 329 -32.05 -18.00 26.20
CA VAL A 329 -32.44 -17.70 24.81
C VAL A 329 -32.90 -18.96 24.08
N PHE A 330 -32.28 -20.11 24.36
CA PHE A 330 -32.73 -21.40 23.81
C PHE A 330 -34.14 -21.76 24.29
N ARG A 331 -34.46 -21.56 25.58
CA ARG A 331 -35.81 -21.76 26.13
C ARG A 331 -36.85 -20.87 25.44
N GLU A 332 -36.56 -19.57 25.33
CA GLU A 332 -37.47 -18.59 24.71
C GLU A 332 -37.79 -18.95 23.25
N GLU A 333 -36.78 -19.30 22.46
CA GLU A 333 -36.97 -19.62 21.04
C GLU A 333 -37.60 -21.02 20.85
N ALA A 334 -37.34 -21.98 21.74
CA ALA A 334 -38.01 -23.28 21.73
C ALA A 334 -39.52 -23.18 22.02
N ILE A 335 -39.93 -22.26 22.90
CA ILE A 335 -41.35 -21.97 23.16
C ILE A 335 -42.00 -21.33 21.93
N LYS A 336 -41.37 -20.31 21.33
CA LYS A 336 -41.91 -19.60 20.16
C LYS A 336 -42.10 -20.49 18.93
N LEU A 337 -41.23 -21.49 18.74
CA LEU A 337 -41.28 -22.40 17.60
C LEU A 337 -41.99 -23.73 17.89
N SER A 338 -42.62 -23.85 19.05
CA SER A 338 -43.31 -25.06 19.51
C SER A 338 -42.44 -26.34 19.48
N LYS A 339 -41.12 -26.21 19.60
CA LYS A 339 -40.14 -27.33 19.60
C LYS A 339 -39.62 -27.61 21.02
N MET A 340 -40.56 -27.80 21.94
CA MET A 340 -40.31 -27.90 23.39
C MET A 340 -39.57 -29.18 23.79
N GLN A 341 -39.75 -30.28 23.03
CA GLN A 341 -39.09 -31.56 23.31
C GLN A 341 -37.55 -31.45 23.23
N CYS A 342 -37.02 -30.72 22.24
CA CYS A 342 -35.57 -30.54 22.10
C CYS A 342 -34.94 -29.79 23.28
N PHE A 343 -35.67 -28.89 23.93
CA PHE A 343 -35.21 -28.19 25.13
C PHE A 343 -35.29 -29.10 26.37
N ASN A 344 -36.41 -29.80 26.55
CA ASN A 344 -36.61 -30.68 27.70
C ASN A 344 -35.64 -31.88 27.70
N ASP A 345 -35.38 -32.49 26.53
CA ASP A 345 -34.39 -33.55 26.37
C ASP A 345 -32.96 -33.05 26.68
N PHE A 346 -32.64 -31.83 26.24
CA PHE A 346 -31.35 -31.19 26.55
C PHE A 346 -31.20 -30.91 28.05
N LEU A 347 -32.24 -30.39 28.72
CA LEU A 347 -32.17 -30.04 30.13
C LEU A 347 -32.05 -31.31 31.01
N GLN A 348 -32.72 -32.40 30.63
CA GLN A 348 -32.53 -33.70 31.29
C GLN A 348 -31.12 -34.28 31.08
N ALA A 349 -30.58 -34.18 29.85
CA ALA A 349 -29.21 -34.59 29.56
C ALA A 349 -28.16 -33.70 30.25
N LEU A 350 -28.46 -32.42 30.47
CA LEU A 350 -27.61 -31.50 31.21
C LEU A 350 -27.60 -31.86 32.71
N LYS A 351 -28.76 -32.20 33.28
CA LYS A 351 -28.89 -32.63 34.68
C LYS A 351 -28.05 -33.87 34.98
N SER A 352 -28.14 -34.92 34.14
CA SER A 352 -27.32 -36.13 34.32
C SER A 352 -25.81 -35.86 34.19
N LYS A 353 -25.40 -34.99 33.26
CA LYS A 353 -23.99 -34.57 33.10
C LYS A 353 -23.46 -33.75 34.27
N VAL A 354 -24.31 -32.98 34.94
CA VAL A 354 -23.93 -32.14 36.10
C VAL A 354 -23.69 -33.00 37.34
N GLU A 355 -24.49 -34.06 37.53
CA GLU A 355 -24.30 -35.05 38.60
C GLU A 355 -22.99 -35.85 38.42
N ASP A 356 -22.63 -36.22 37.18
CA ASP A 356 -21.39 -36.97 36.88
C ASP A 356 -20.09 -36.14 36.98
N LYS A 357 -20.14 -34.82 36.74
CA LYS A 357 -18.94 -33.97 36.61
C LYS A 357 -18.67 -33.02 37.79
N ALA A 358 -19.41 -33.14 38.89
CA ALA A 358 -19.28 -32.30 40.09
C ALA A 358 -19.36 -30.78 39.79
N LEU A 359 -20.37 -30.38 39.00
CA LEU A 359 -20.64 -28.98 38.61
C LEU A 359 -21.73 -28.33 39.51
N ALA A 360 -21.62 -28.50 40.83
CA ALA A 360 -22.62 -28.04 41.79
C ALA A 360 -22.85 -26.52 41.73
N ASP A 361 -21.78 -25.73 41.64
CA ASP A 361 -21.84 -24.26 41.61
C ASP A 361 -22.64 -23.72 40.41
N PHE A 362 -22.54 -24.39 39.24
CA PHE A 362 -23.29 -23.99 38.05
C PHE A 362 -24.78 -24.32 38.19
N TRP A 363 -25.09 -25.47 38.81
CA TRP A 363 -26.47 -25.91 39.03
C TRP A 363 -27.19 -25.04 40.06
N GLU A 364 -26.50 -24.62 41.14
CA GLU A 364 -27.06 -23.68 42.12
C GLU A 364 -27.40 -22.33 41.47
N ILE A 365 -26.55 -21.81 40.57
CA ILE A 365 -26.82 -20.56 39.84
C ILE A 365 -28.01 -20.75 38.88
N MET A 366 -28.15 -21.91 38.23
CA MET A 366 -29.33 -22.21 37.40
C MET A 366 -30.63 -22.29 38.20
N ILE A 367 -30.60 -22.87 39.41
CA ILE A 367 -31.74 -22.89 40.33
C ILE A 367 -32.09 -21.48 40.78
N GLN A 368 -31.08 -20.66 41.08
CA GLN A 368 -31.26 -19.26 41.48
C GLN A 368 -31.89 -18.40 40.35
N ASP A 369 -31.55 -18.66 39.09
CA ASP A 369 -32.11 -17.99 37.91
C ASP A 369 -33.46 -18.58 37.44
N ARG A 370 -34.01 -19.56 38.18
CA ARG A 370 -35.32 -20.23 37.96
C ARG A 370 -35.51 -20.81 36.54
N ILE A 371 -34.48 -21.45 35.99
CA ILE A 371 -34.59 -22.11 34.69
C ILE A 371 -35.10 -23.54 34.88
N SER A 372 -36.42 -23.75 34.74
CA SER A 372 -37.08 -25.06 34.86
C SER A 372 -37.43 -25.69 33.50
N LEU A 373 -37.82 -26.97 33.53
CA LEU A 373 -38.45 -27.65 32.39
C LEU A 373 -39.71 -26.88 31.95
N ILE A 374 -40.02 -26.91 30.65
CA ILE A 374 -41.23 -26.27 30.11
C ILE A 374 -42.43 -27.17 30.42
N THR A 375 -43.35 -26.70 31.26
CA THR A 375 -44.52 -27.46 31.76
C THR A 375 -45.70 -27.43 30.77
N LYS A 376 -46.64 -28.35 31.00
CA LYS A 376 -47.94 -28.40 30.28
C LYS A 376 -48.77 -27.12 30.36
N ASP A 377 -48.65 -26.36 31.44
CA ASP A 377 -49.41 -25.11 31.63
C ASP A 377 -48.87 -23.95 30.78
N GLU A 378 -47.59 -23.99 30.37
CA GLU A 378 -46.96 -22.95 29.56
C GLU A 378 -47.09 -23.21 28.05
N ALA A 379 -47.33 -24.47 27.64
CA ALA A 379 -47.51 -24.82 26.23
C ALA A 379 -48.20 -26.18 26.00
N GLU A 380 -49.24 -26.20 25.16
CA GLU A 380 -50.15 -27.35 24.92
C GLU A 380 -49.49 -28.63 24.35
N GLY A 381 -48.20 -28.60 23.99
CA GLY A 381 -47.45 -29.72 23.42
C GLY A 381 -46.45 -30.42 24.37
N SER A 382 -46.33 -29.98 25.64
CA SER A 382 -45.38 -30.57 26.59
C SER A 382 -45.92 -31.84 27.25
N LEU A 383 -45.06 -32.82 27.52
CA LEU A 383 -45.42 -34.06 28.24
C LEU A 383 -45.16 -33.97 29.75
N VAL A 384 -44.48 -32.91 30.20
CA VAL A 384 -43.94 -32.75 31.58
C VAL A 384 -44.97 -32.10 32.50
N THR A 385 -45.23 -32.72 33.65
CA THR A 385 -46.16 -32.20 34.68
C THR A 385 -45.46 -31.19 35.60
N SER A 386 -46.22 -30.33 36.27
CA SER A 386 -45.67 -29.29 37.15
C SER A 386 -44.83 -29.85 38.30
N GLU A 387 -45.07 -31.11 38.71
CA GLU A 387 -44.27 -31.84 39.71
C GLU A 387 -42.90 -32.31 39.20
N GLU A 388 -42.74 -32.51 37.88
CA GLU A 388 -41.46 -32.89 37.26
C GLU A 388 -40.57 -31.67 36.99
N ALA A 389 -41.15 -30.47 36.88
CA ALA A 389 -40.42 -29.23 36.64
C ALA A 389 -39.84 -28.60 37.92
N GLU A 390 -40.31 -29.00 39.11
CA GLU A 390 -39.78 -28.55 40.42
C GLU A 390 -38.56 -29.37 40.90
N LYS A 391 -38.12 -30.39 40.16
CA LYS A 391 -36.95 -31.23 40.50
C LYS A 391 -35.75 -30.95 39.61
#